data_AF-A0A8T5PTC9-F1
#
_entry.id   AF-A0A8T5PTC9-F1
#
_cell.length_a   1.000
_cell.length_b   1.000
_cell.length_c   1.000
_cell.angle_alpha   90.00
_cell.angle_beta   90.00
_cell.angle_gamma   90.00
#
_symmetry.space_group_name_H-M   'P 1'
#
loop_
_entity.id
_entity.type
_entity.pdbx_description
1 polymer ?
#
loop_
_entity_poly.entity_id
_entity_poly.type
_entity_poly.pdbx_seq_one_letter_code
_entity_poly.pdbx_strand_id
1 'polypeptide(L)'
;GKKNKLGFLKVCEIERLERFLFFYFVLVLMYRIIQEGKAKIKIGVEEKISKKLPVFYNPVMKFNRDVSVLLLEAIENKDMQVGLPLSATGVRGIRFLKELSKSKIKVVKFNDHDKNAVKIIKQNLKLNKIKSKVEVYNQDANLFMLEHPGFDYIDIDPYGSPNIFLDSAIKRLSRNGILAVTATDTGCLAGTFVNACLRKYWAMPIRDEMMHETGLRILIRKVQLIGADHDKALKPIFSYFKDHYFRIFFRCEKGKKKVDEILKQHGMFNEAGPLWMGSLFDSKIASKIAKKSDENFLKIIEKESKISVLGFYDIHKICKRNKLKAPKTELLIKEIKKKGFKVSKTHFSSLSVKSDIKLAKLVKLIRRLK
;
A
#
# COMPACT_ATOMS: atom_id res chain seq x y z
N GLY A 1 68.05 13.36 -19.12
CA GLY A 1 67.02 14.13 -18.39
C GLY A 1 65.59 14.09 -18.95
N LYS A 2 65.34 13.94 -20.27
CA LYS A 2 63.98 14.08 -20.85
C LYS A 2 63.23 12.77 -21.20
N LYS A 3 63.90 11.61 -21.32
CA LYS A 3 63.23 10.32 -21.65
C LYS A 3 62.52 9.65 -20.46
N ASN A 4 62.97 9.85 -19.22
CA ASN A 4 62.36 9.21 -18.04
C ASN A 4 61.11 9.91 -17.49
N LYS A 5 60.87 11.19 -17.82
CA LYS A 5 59.65 11.90 -17.39
C LYS A 5 58.40 11.50 -18.20
N LEU A 6 58.56 11.11 -19.47
CA LEU A 6 57.43 10.69 -20.31
C LEU A 6 56.88 9.30 -19.92
N GLY A 7 57.75 8.40 -19.45
CA GLY A 7 57.34 7.08 -18.96
C GLY A 7 56.57 7.15 -17.64
N PHE A 8 57.01 8.00 -16.70
CA PHE A 8 56.35 8.17 -15.40
C PHE A 8 54.96 8.82 -15.50
N LEU A 9 54.79 9.79 -16.40
CA LEU A 9 53.47 10.39 -16.68
C LEU A 9 52.49 9.38 -17.31
N LYS A 10 52.96 8.52 -18.23
CA LYS A 10 52.13 7.44 -18.81
C LYS A 10 51.69 6.39 -17.80
N VAL A 11 52.57 5.99 -16.87
CA VAL A 11 52.23 5.01 -15.82
C VAL A 11 51.20 5.57 -14.85
N CYS A 12 51.35 6.84 -14.43
CA CYS A 12 50.35 7.52 -13.60
C CYS A 12 48.99 7.68 -14.31
N GLU A 13 48.97 7.96 -15.62
CA GLU A 13 47.71 8.02 -16.39
C GLU A 13 47.05 6.64 -16.53
N ILE A 14 47.83 5.58 -16.75
CA ILE A 14 47.34 4.20 -16.83
C ILE A 14 46.77 3.75 -15.48
N GLU A 15 47.47 3.96 -14.36
CA GLU A 15 46.93 3.62 -13.03
C GLU A 15 45.65 4.39 -12.68
N ARG A 16 45.55 5.64 -13.14
CA ARG A 16 44.35 6.47 -12.96
C ARG A 16 43.19 5.98 -13.83
N LEU A 17 43.47 5.56 -15.06
CA LEU A 17 42.52 4.91 -15.97
C LEU A 17 42.08 3.55 -15.45
N GLU A 18 42.98 2.72 -14.91
CA GLU A 18 42.68 1.43 -14.31
C GLU A 18 41.85 1.58 -13.04
N ARG A 19 42.18 2.53 -12.15
CA ARG A 19 41.32 2.87 -11.01
C ARG A 19 39.96 3.39 -11.45
N PHE A 20 39.90 4.19 -12.50
CA PHE A 20 38.64 4.70 -13.05
C PHE A 20 37.81 3.58 -13.69
N LEU A 21 38.44 2.68 -14.45
CA LEU A 21 37.82 1.49 -15.04
C LEU A 21 37.35 0.51 -13.97
N PHE A 22 38.15 0.27 -12.93
CA PHE A 22 37.78 -0.55 -11.78
C PHE A 22 36.60 0.08 -11.03
N PHE A 23 36.65 1.38 -10.74
CA PHE A 23 35.55 2.08 -10.08
C PHE A 23 34.28 2.08 -10.95
N TYR A 24 34.41 2.28 -12.26
CA TYR A 24 33.32 2.20 -13.22
C TYR A 24 32.75 0.77 -13.31
N PHE A 25 33.61 -0.25 -13.32
CA PHE A 25 33.22 -1.65 -13.34
C PHE A 25 32.48 -2.06 -12.06
N VAL A 26 32.97 -1.65 -10.89
CA VAL A 26 32.28 -1.80 -9.59
C VAL A 26 30.93 -1.06 -9.61
N LEU A 27 30.87 0.15 -10.17
CA LEU A 27 29.64 0.94 -10.25
C LEU A 27 28.61 0.33 -11.23
N VAL A 28 29.07 -0.38 -12.26
CA VAL A 28 28.22 -1.18 -13.18
C VAL A 28 27.70 -2.44 -12.48
N LEU A 29 28.50 -3.08 -11.62
CA LEU A 29 28.08 -4.24 -10.83
C LEU A 29 27.06 -3.88 -9.73
N MET A 30 27.08 -2.64 -9.24
CA MET A 30 26.17 -2.16 -8.17
C MET A 30 24.72 -1.91 -8.61
N TYR A 31 24.43 -1.89 -9.92
CA TYR A 31 23.09 -1.54 -10.39
C TYR A 31 22.61 -2.41 -11.55
N ARG A 32 21.37 -2.91 -11.45
CA ARG A 32 20.71 -3.66 -12.51
C ARG A 32 19.50 -2.89 -13.05
N ILE A 33 19.25 -3.01 -14.35
CA ILE A 33 17.98 -2.56 -14.95
C ILE A 33 16.98 -3.70 -14.91
N ILE A 34 15.79 -3.43 -14.39
CA ILE A 34 14.66 -4.33 -14.42
C ILE A 34 13.45 -3.64 -15.06
N GLN A 35 12.45 -4.45 -15.44
CA GLN A 35 11.17 -3.94 -15.91
C GLN A 35 10.06 -4.32 -14.93
N GLU A 36 9.29 -3.32 -14.50
CA GLU A 36 8.05 -3.51 -13.73
C GLU A 36 6.90 -2.81 -14.46
N GLY A 37 5.89 -3.58 -14.89
CA GLY A 37 4.85 -3.07 -15.76
C GLY A 37 5.46 -2.49 -17.03
N LYS A 38 5.14 -1.23 -17.33
CA LYS A 38 5.75 -0.50 -18.46
C LYS A 38 7.02 0.25 -18.07
N ALA A 39 7.37 0.34 -16.79
CA ALA A 39 8.54 1.09 -16.32
C ALA A 39 9.83 0.27 -16.41
N LYS A 40 10.89 0.87 -16.97
CA LYS A 40 12.27 0.35 -16.89
C LYS A 40 13.00 1.10 -15.80
N ILE A 41 13.51 0.43 -14.77
CA ILE A 41 14.13 1.10 -13.63
C ILE A 41 15.49 0.51 -13.33
N LYS A 42 16.44 1.38 -12.99
CA LYS A 42 17.72 1.05 -12.39
C LYS A 42 17.50 0.88 -10.88
N ILE A 43 17.93 -0.25 -10.35
CA ILE A 43 17.86 -0.63 -8.94
C ILE A 43 19.25 -0.95 -8.42
N GLY A 44 19.53 -0.69 -7.14
CA GLY A 44 20.76 -1.14 -6.48
C GLY A 44 20.75 -2.67 -6.33
N VAL A 45 21.92 -3.31 -6.49
CA VAL A 45 22.10 -4.76 -6.38
C VAL A 45 22.69 -5.07 -5.00
N GLU A 46 21.94 -5.77 -4.14
CA GLU A 46 22.46 -6.52 -2.98
C GLU A 46 21.73 -7.87 -2.87
N GLU A 47 22.38 -8.87 -2.29
CA GLU A 47 21.83 -10.22 -2.07
C GLU A 47 20.63 -10.25 -1.10
N LYS A 48 20.53 -9.29 -0.18
CA LYS A 48 19.44 -9.17 0.79
C LYS A 48 18.81 -7.78 0.75
N ILE A 49 17.50 -7.73 0.56
CA ILE A 49 16.74 -6.47 0.58
C ILE A 49 16.78 -5.88 1.99
N SER A 50 17.51 -4.79 2.18
CA SER A 50 17.67 -4.13 3.48
C SER A 50 17.53 -2.61 3.36
N LYS A 51 17.34 -1.92 4.50
CA LYS A 51 17.41 -0.44 4.57
C LYS A 51 18.80 0.11 4.25
N LYS A 52 19.83 -0.75 4.20
CA LYS A 52 21.22 -0.37 3.91
C LYS A 52 21.53 -0.30 2.41
N LEU A 53 20.59 -0.72 1.56
CA LEU A 53 20.70 -0.61 0.11
C LEU A 53 20.98 0.85 -0.32
N PRO A 54 21.85 1.09 -1.33
CA PRO A 54 22.16 2.44 -1.80
C PRO A 54 20.92 3.23 -2.24
N VAL A 55 19.93 2.54 -2.83
CA VAL A 55 18.58 3.02 -3.09
C VAL A 55 17.62 1.83 -3.07
N PHE A 56 16.53 1.96 -2.33
CA PHE A 56 15.62 0.85 -2.09
C PHE A 56 14.70 0.51 -3.26
N TYR A 57 14.60 -0.78 -3.57
CA TYR A 57 13.53 -1.38 -4.35
C TYR A 57 13.11 -2.71 -3.72
N ASN A 58 11.80 -2.92 -3.55
CA ASN A 58 11.25 -4.19 -3.09
C ASN A 58 10.32 -4.80 -4.17
N PRO A 59 10.66 -5.96 -4.75
CA PRO A 59 9.82 -6.66 -5.72
C PRO A 59 8.51 -7.17 -5.11
N VAL A 60 8.45 -7.47 -3.80
CA VAL A 60 7.20 -7.87 -3.12
C VAL A 60 6.13 -6.77 -3.22
N MET A 61 6.55 -5.51 -3.29
CA MET A 61 5.67 -4.35 -3.43
C MET A 61 5.16 -4.12 -4.86
N LYS A 62 5.51 -4.99 -5.84
CA LYS A 62 4.98 -4.90 -7.21
C LYS A 62 3.45 -4.93 -7.22
N PHE A 63 2.84 -5.85 -6.47
CA PHE A 63 1.38 -5.94 -6.38
C PHE A 63 0.76 -4.65 -5.80
N ASN A 64 1.40 -4.02 -4.81
CA ASN A 64 0.96 -2.74 -4.25
C ASN A 64 0.92 -1.63 -5.31
N ARG A 65 1.96 -1.56 -6.15
CA ARG A 65 2.04 -0.60 -7.26
C ARG A 65 1.04 -0.93 -8.36
N ASP A 66 0.84 -2.21 -8.69
CA ASP A 66 -0.17 -2.69 -9.63
C ASP A 66 -1.58 -2.22 -9.19
N VAL A 67 -1.95 -2.43 -7.93
CA VAL A 67 -3.24 -1.97 -7.38
C VAL A 67 -3.36 -0.45 -7.42
N SER A 68 -2.27 0.29 -7.18
CA SER A 68 -2.29 1.76 -7.21
C SER A 68 -2.59 2.29 -8.62
N VAL A 69 -1.99 1.69 -9.66
CA VAL A 69 -2.30 2.00 -11.07
C VAL A 69 -3.77 1.67 -11.37
N LEU A 70 -4.22 0.46 -11.02
CA LEU A 70 -5.60 0.01 -11.29
C LEU A 70 -6.64 0.91 -10.61
N LEU A 71 -6.39 1.32 -9.36
CA LEU A 71 -7.28 2.20 -8.60
C LEU A 71 -7.35 3.61 -9.20
N LEU A 72 -6.19 4.21 -9.53
CA LEU A 72 -6.15 5.53 -10.15
C LEU A 72 -6.82 5.54 -11.52
N GLU A 73 -6.75 4.44 -12.26
CA GLU A 73 -7.45 4.28 -13.53
C GLU A 73 -8.97 4.08 -13.32
N ALA A 74 -9.40 3.44 -12.23
CA ALA A 74 -10.80 3.16 -11.93
C ALA A 74 -11.60 4.36 -11.38
N ILE A 75 -10.95 5.29 -10.69
CA ILE A 75 -11.59 6.52 -10.18
C ILE A 75 -11.85 7.54 -11.29
N GLU A 76 -12.65 8.56 -11.01
CA GLU A 76 -13.04 9.58 -12.00
C GLU A 76 -12.10 10.80 -12.05
N ASN A 77 -11.21 10.94 -11.08
CA ASN A 77 -10.26 12.05 -11.02
C ASN A 77 -9.42 12.12 -12.30
N LYS A 78 -9.25 13.36 -12.77
CA LYS A 78 -8.44 13.76 -13.93
C LYS A 78 -7.49 14.87 -13.49
N ASP A 79 -6.48 15.12 -14.31
CA ASP A 79 -5.51 16.21 -14.13
C ASP A 79 -4.94 16.32 -12.71
N MET A 80 -4.70 15.16 -12.09
CA MET A 80 -4.26 15.08 -10.71
C MET A 80 -2.84 15.65 -10.54
N GLN A 81 -2.66 16.45 -9.50
CA GLN A 81 -1.36 16.74 -8.90
C GLN A 81 -1.01 15.62 -7.91
N VAL A 82 -0.05 14.78 -8.30
CA VAL A 82 0.38 13.59 -7.56
C VAL A 82 1.62 13.92 -6.73
N GLY A 83 1.55 13.71 -5.42
CA GLY A 83 2.68 13.83 -4.49
C GLY A 83 3.18 12.47 -4.05
N LEU A 84 4.48 12.21 -4.24
CA LEU A 84 5.15 10.98 -3.83
C LEU A 84 6.29 11.33 -2.85
N PRO A 85 5.99 11.53 -1.55
CA PRO A 85 6.96 12.01 -0.56
C PRO A 85 8.15 11.07 -0.32
N LEU A 86 7.97 9.77 -0.59
CA LEU A 86 8.93 8.68 -0.36
C LEU A 86 9.13 7.87 -1.65
N SER A 87 9.84 8.43 -2.62
CA SER A 87 9.87 7.91 -3.98
C SER A 87 10.89 6.78 -4.23
N ALA A 88 11.96 6.70 -3.43
CA ALA A 88 13.08 5.77 -3.63
C ALA A 88 13.58 5.75 -5.09
N THR A 89 13.35 4.67 -5.84
CA THR A 89 13.73 4.58 -7.27
C THR A 89 12.83 5.38 -8.22
N GLY A 90 11.70 5.90 -7.74
CA GLY A 90 10.68 6.58 -8.54
C GLY A 90 9.75 5.64 -9.32
N VAL A 91 9.86 4.32 -9.13
CA VAL A 91 9.09 3.34 -9.91
C VAL A 91 7.58 3.62 -9.91
N ARG A 92 7.01 4.01 -8.78
CA ARG A 92 5.56 4.26 -8.63
C ARG A 92 5.07 5.38 -9.56
N GLY A 93 5.71 6.55 -9.49
CA GLY A 93 5.34 7.68 -10.32
C GLY A 93 5.66 7.48 -11.80
N ILE A 94 6.76 6.77 -12.12
CA ILE A 94 7.09 6.40 -13.50
C ILE A 94 6.00 5.50 -14.07
N ARG A 95 5.54 4.50 -13.31
CA ARG A 95 4.43 3.64 -13.71
C ARG A 95 3.15 4.44 -13.91
N PHE A 96 2.82 5.36 -13.01
CA PHE A 96 1.65 6.24 -13.20
C PHE A 96 1.71 7.00 -14.53
N LEU A 97 2.86 7.59 -14.86
CA LEU A 97 3.04 8.35 -16.11
C LEU A 97 2.99 7.48 -17.38
N LYS A 98 3.33 6.19 -17.29
CA LYS A 98 3.36 5.28 -18.45
C LYS A 98 2.10 4.44 -18.62
N GLU A 99 1.38 4.17 -17.54
CA GLU A 99 0.31 3.18 -17.51
C GLU A 99 -1.08 3.80 -17.38
N LEU A 100 -1.21 4.99 -16.76
CA LEU A 100 -2.49 5.68 -16.65
C LEU A 100 -2.87 6.41 -17.96
N SER A 101 -4.17 6.58 -18.16
CA SER A 101 -4.70 7.40 -19.25
C SER A 101 -4.13 8.83 -19.22
N LYS A 102 -3.84 9.43 -20.40
CA LYS A 102 -3.13 10.73 -20.53
C LYS A 102 -3.78 11.89 -19.77
N SER A 103 -5.09 11.85 -19.57
CA SER A 103 -5.91 12.83 -18.84
C SER A 103 -5.89 12.67 -17.33
N LYS A 104 -5.23 11.63 -16.78
CA LYS A 104 -5.22 11.36 -15.34
C LYS A 104 -4.29 12.26 -14.56
N ILE A 105 -3.13 12.58 -15.13
CA ILE A 105 -2.04 13.24 -14.43
C ILE A 105 -1.80 14.60 -15.05
N LYS A 106 -1.80 15.63 -14.19
CA LYS A 106 -1.26 16.95 -14.52
C LYS A 106 0.25 16.98 -14.27
N VAL A 107 0.68 16.56 -13.08
CA VAL A 107 2.09 16.49 -12.69
C VAL A 107 2.30 15.40 -11.63
N VAL A 108 3.44 14.70 -11.71
CA VAL A 108 3.94 13.85 -10.63
C VAL A 108 5.14 14.52 -9.99
N LYS A 109 5.01 14.83 -8.70
CA LYS A 109 6.06 15.38 -7.87
C LYS A 109 6.71 14.26 -7.07
N PHE A 110 7.93 13.91 -7.43
CA PHE A 110 8.76 12.91 -6.76
C PHE A 110 9.57 13.60 -5.66
N ASN A 111 9.61 13.01 -4.48
CA ASN A 111 10.51 13.44 -3.41
C ASN A 111 11.21 12.23 -2.78
N ASP A 112 12.45 12.42 -2.37
CA ASP A 112 13.11 11.56 -1.40
C ASP A 112 14.14 12.37 -0.61
N HIS A 113 14.31 12.07 0.67
CA HIS A 113 15.35 12.70 1.50
C HIS A 113 16.76 12.30 1.07
N ASP A 114 16.93 11.10 0.49
CA ASP A 114 18.23 10.62 0.04
C ASP A 114 18.61 11.22 -1.32
N LYS A 115 19.76 11.90 -1.36
CA LYS A 115 20.35 12.47 -2.57
C LYS A 115 20.61 11.41 -3.65
N ASN A 116 20.97 10.18 -3.26
CA ASN A 116 21.21 9.10 -4.21
C ASN A 116 19.90 8.59 -4.82
N ALA A 117 18.85 8.39 -4.02
CA ALA A 117 17.49 8.13 -4.52
C ALA A 117 17.07 9.18 -5.56
N VAL A 118 17.25 10.47 -5.28
CA VAL A 118 16.92 11.56 -6.22
C VAL A 118 17.73 11.49 -7.53
N LYS A 119 19.03 11.19 -7.46
CA LYS A 119 19.85 10.94 -8.66
C LYS A 119 19.27 9.77 -9.48
N ILE A 120 18.87 8.69 -8.83
CA ILE A 120 18.30 7.51 -9.49
C ILE A 120 16.92 7.82 -10.10
N ILE A 121 16.06 8.57 -9.42
CA ILE A 121 14.78 9.02 -9.97
C ILE A 121 15.01 9.75 -11.30
N LYS A 122 15.94 10.71 -11.33
CA LYS A 122 16.30 11.45 -12.55
C LYS A 122 16.84 10.54 -13.64
N GLN A 123 17.68 9.55 -13.31
CA GLN A 123 18.17 8.55 -14.27
C GLN A 123 17.04 7.67 -14.81
N ASN A 124 16.12 7.22 -13.96
CA ASN A 124 15.00 6.37 -14.34
C ASN A 124 13.97 7.12 -15.18
N LEU A 125 13.72 8.41 -14.90
CA LEU A 125 12.90 9.27 -15.77
C LEU A 125 13.49 9.37 -17.18
N LYS A 126 14.81 9.59 -17.29
CA LYS A 126 15.54 9.59 -18.57
C LYS A 126 15.45 8.24 -19.29
N LEU A 127 15.66 7.13 -18.56
CA LEU A 127 15.58 5.77 -19.09
C LEU A 127 14.20 5.45 -19.70
N ASN A 128 13.14 6.06 -19.16
CA ASN A 128 11.78 5.90 -19.67
C ASN A 128 11.35 6.97 -20.69
N LYS A 129 12.27 7.86 -21.10
CA LYS A 129 12.00 8.97 -22.03
C LYS A 129 10.90 9.93 -21.54
N ILE A 130 10.78 10.11 -20.22
CA ILE A 130 9.79 11.00 -19.59
C ILE A 130 10.43 12.38 -19.38
N LYS A 131 9.88 13.42 -20.02
CA LYS A 131 10.40 14.80 -19.98
C LYS A 131 9.42 15.84 -19.45
N SER A 132 8.12 15.55 -19.45
CA SER A 132 7.06 16.48 -19.04
C SER A 132 6.21 15.89 -17.92
N LYS A 133 5.41 16.75 -17.26
CA LYS A 133 4.54 16.39 -16.14
C LYS A 133 5.29 15.80 -14.93
N VAL A 134 6.55 16.21 -14.71
CA VAL A 134 7.40 15.70 -13.64
C VAL A 134 8.16 16.81 -12.93
N GLU A 135 8.25 16.69 -11.61
CA GLU A 135 9.09 17.52 -10.76
C GLU A 135 9.79 16.61 -9.74
N VAL A 136 11.05 16.88 -9.40
CA VAL A 136 11.85 16.02 -8.51
C VAL A 136 12.52 16.86 -7.44
N TYR A 137 12.24 16.52 -6.18
CA TYR A 137 12.68 17.22 -4.98
C TYR A 137 13.58 16.33 -4.12
N ASN A 138 14.46 16.97 -3.34
CA ASN A 138 15.29 16.31 -2.34
C ASN A 138 15.08 16.96 -0.97
N GLN A 139 14.01 16.57 -0.30
CA GLN A 139 13.58 17.16 0.96
C GLN A 139 13.11 16.09 1.94
N ASP A 140 13.03 16.45 3.22
CA ASP A 140 12.21 15.70 4.17
C ASP A 140 10.77 15.60 3.65
N ALA A 141 10.14 14.45 3.87
CA ALA A 141 8.81 14.16 3.33
C ALA A 141 7.72 15.11 3.88
N ASN A 142 7.80 15.50 5.16
CA ASN A 142 6.85 16.45 5.74
C ASN A 142 7.07 17.84 5.17
N LEU A 143 8.32 18.30 5.10
CA LEU A 143 8.64 19.60 4.51
C LEU A 143 8.17 19.69 3.05
N PHE A 144 8.51 18.67 2.24
CA PHE A 144 8.05 18.56 0.86
C PHE A 144 6.53 18.74 0.76
N MET A 145 5.74 18.02 1.57
CA MET A 145 4.30 18.17 1.52
C MET A 145 3.85 19.58 1.94
N LEU A 146 4.43 20.13 3.00
CA LEU A 146 4.00 21.38 3.61
C LEU A 146 4.30 22.62 2.75
N GLU A 147 5.34 22.60 1.92
CA GLU A 147 5.69 23.67 0.99
C GLU A 147 4.81 23.71 -0.27
N HIS A 148 3.98 22.69 -0.48
CA HIS A 148 3.12 22.61 -1.65
C HIS A 148 1.69 23.07 -1.37
N PRO A 149 1.00 23.69 -2.35
CA PRO A 149 -0.35 24.22 -2.14
C PRO A 149 -1.39 23.11 -1.89
N GLY A 150 -1.20 21.92 -2.47
CA GLY A 150 -2.04 20.75 -2.25
C GLY A 150 -1.80 19.63 -3.26
N PHE A 151 -2.41 18.47 -3.02
CA PHE A 151 -2.29 17.28 -3.89
C PHE A 151 -3.62 16.56 -4.04
N ASP A 152 -3.93 16.10 -5.25
CA ASP A 152 -5.10 15.27 -5.54
C ASP A 152 -4.84 13.79 -5.29
N TYR A 153 -3.57 13.39 -5.24
CA TYR A 153 -3.15 12.07 -4.79
C TYR A 153 -1.87 12.18 -3.97
N ILE A 154 -1.83 11.58 -2.79
CA ILE A 154 -0.62 11.43 -1.97
C ILE A 154 -0.43 9.95 -1.65
N ASP A 155 0.79 9.43 -1.82
CA ASP A 155 1.14 8.06 -1.43
C ASP A 155 2.16 8.03 -0.31
N ILE A 156 1.72 7.63 0.88
CA ILE A 156 2.56 7.41 2.05
C ILE A 156 2.90 5.92 2.13
N ASP A 157 4.09 5.58 1.63
CA ASP A 157 4.61 4.20 1.55
C ASP A 157 5.95 4.03 2.28
N PRO A 158 6.00 4.21 3.62
CA PRO A 158 7.23 4.13 4.38
C PRO A 158 7.55 2.69 4.81
N TYR A 159 8.74 2.53 5.38
CA TYR A 159 9.04 1.37 6.20
C TYR A 159 8.46 1.51 7.60
N GLY A 160 7.64 0.55 8.00
CA GLY A 160 7.03 0.49 9.31
C GLY A 160 5.74 1.30 9.34
N SER A 161 5.65 2.21 10.32
CA SER A 161 4.43 2.97 10.58
C SER A 161 4.36 4.24 9.73
N PRO A 162 3.19 4.58 9.16
CA PRO A 162 3.00 5.82 8.40
C PRO A 162 2.80 7.06 9.25
N ASN A 163 2.61 6.91 10.56
CA ASN A 163 2.08 7.96 11.44
C ASN A 163 2.80 9.31 11.36
N ILE A 164 4.12 9.32 11.26
CA ILE A 164 4.93 10.54 11.25
C ILE A 164 4.73 11.42 10.00
N PHE A 165 4.08 10.89 8.96
CA PHE A 165 3.80 11.59 7.71
C PHE A 165 2.31 11.94 7.54
N LEU A 166 1.44 11.34 8.35
CA LEU A 166 -0.01 11.40 8.14
C LEU A 166 -0.55 12.83 8.28
N ASP A 167 -0.11 13.58 9.29
CA ASP A 167 -0.60 14.95 9.53
C ASP A 167 -0.34 15.86 8.32
N SER A 168 0.92 15.96 7.88
CA SER A 168 1.32 16.75 6.71
C SER A 168 0.59 16.31 5.44
N ALA A 169 0.46 14.99 5.22
CA ALA A 169 -0.24 14.44 4.08
C ALA A 169 -1.72 14.84 4.09
N ILE A 170 -2.39 14.65 5.22
CA ILE A 170 -3.81 14.98 5.39
C ILE A 170 -4.03 16.47 5.24
N LYS A 171 -3.20 17.32 5.85
CA LYS A 171 -3.28 18.79 5.73
C LYS A 171 -3.24 19.24 4.28
N ARG A 172 -2.39 18.61 3.46
CA ARG A 172 -2.12 18.98 2.06
C ARG A 172 -2.96 18.23 1.03
N LEU A 173 -3.80 17.30 1.48
CA LEU A 173 -4.73 16.57 0.62
C LEU A 173 -5.88 17.48 0.14
N SER A 174 -6.10 17.53 -1.16
CA SER A 174 -7.18 18.28 -1.81
C SER A 174 -8.57 17.70 -1.50
N ARG A 175 -9.62 18.51 -1.72
CA ARG A 175 -11.01 18.01 -1.70
C ARG A 175 -11.17 16.95 -2.78
N ASN A 176 -11.83 15.83 -2.47
CA ASN A 176 -11.95 14.65 -3.33
C ASN A 176 -10.61 14.01 -3.70
N GLY A 177 -9.51 14.43 -3.07
CA GLY A 177 -8.20 13.82 -3.23
C GLY A 177 -8.16 12.41 -2.68
N ILE A 178 -7.17 11.64 -3.12
CA ILE A 178 -6.92 10.27 -2.69
C ILE A 178 -5.67 10.21 -1.83
N LEU A 179 -5.80 9.73 -0.60
CA LEU A 179 -4.66 9.39 0.24
C LEU A 179 -4.45 7.88 0.20
N ALA A 180 -3.30 7.45 -0.28
CA ALA A 180 -2.86 6.07 -0.20
C ALA A 180 -1.90 5.91 0.98
N VAL A 181 -2.13 4.91 1.82
CA VAL A 181 -1.33 4.63 3.02
C VAL A 181 -0.92 3.17 3.00
N THR A 182 0.38 2.92 3.09
CA THR A 182 0.93 1.60 3.41
C THR A 182 1.46 1.59 4.84
N ALA A 183 1.26 0.48 5.55
CA ALA A 183 1.94 0.21 6.82
C ALA A 183 2.57 -1.19 6.76
N THR A 184 3.86 -1.30 7.06
CA THR A 184 4.57 -2.58 7.12
C THR A 184 4.88 -3.02 8.56
N ASP A 185 4.47 -2.25 9.58
CA ASP A 185 4.61 -2.60 11.00
C ASP A 185 3.51 -3.59 11.46
N THR A 186 3.36 -4.67 10.72
CA THR A 186 2.26 -5.63 10.90
C THR A 186 2.25 -6.30 12.27
N GLY A 187 3.40 -6.57 12.86
CA GLY A 187 3.47 -7.11 14.22
C GLY A 187 2.84 -6.20 15.28
N CYS A 188 2.83 -4.88 15.04
CA CYS A 188 2.17 -3.91 15.90
C CYS A 188 0.64 -4.07 15.80
N LEU A 189 0.11 -3.91 14.58
CA LEU A 189 -1.32 -3.91 14.29
C LEU A 189 -1.99 -5.30 14.43
N ALA A 190 -1.24 -6.39 14.25
CA ALA A 190 -1.72 -7.77 14.39
C ALA A 190 -1.54 -8.34 15.81
N GLY A 191 -1.17 -7.52 16.79
CA GLY A 191 -1.16 -7.90 18.20
C GLY A 191 0.07 -8.65 18.71
N THR A 192 1.16 -8.73 17.94
CA THR A 192 2.46 -9.24 18.45
C THR A 192 3.07 -8.28 19.46
N PHE A 193 2.98 -6.97 19.21
CA PHE A 193 3.55 -5.92 20.06
C PHE A 193 2.46 -4.97 20.57
N VAL A 194 1.65 -5.43 21.52
CA VAL A 194 0.47 -4.73 22.06
C VAL A 194 0.79 -3.30 22.50
N ASN A 195 1.81 -3.11 23.35
CA ASN A 195 2.20 -1.79 23.84
C ASN A 195 2.66 -0.83 22.74
N ALA A 196 3.27 -1.37 21.67
CA ALA A 196 3.62 -0.54 20.52
C ALA A 196 2.36 -0.08 19.76
N CYS A 197 1.34 -0.93 19.66
CA CYS A 197 0.07 -0.60 19.03
C CYS A 197 -0.68 0.46 19.82
N LEU A 198 -0.74 0.30 21.15
CA LEU A 198 -1.32 1.29 22.05
C LEU A 198 -0.66 2.65 21.88
N ARG A 199 0.68 2.74 21.85
CA ARG A 199 1.40 4.02 21.67
C ARG A 199 1.18 4.64 20.29
N LYS A 200 1.23 3.84 19.22
CA LYS A 200 1.21 4.34 17.84
C LYS A 200 -0.22 4.59 17.34
N TYR A 201 -1.14 3.68 17.60
CA TYR A 201 -2.45 3.64 16.98
C TYR A 201 -3.60 3.93 17.95
N TRP A 202 -3.32 4.04 19.25
CA TRP A 202 -4.31 4.34 20.30
C TRP A 202 -5.50 3.37 20.25
N ALA A 203 -5.18 2.09 20.09
CA ALA A 203 -6.13 1.00 20.01
C ALA A 203 -5.52 -0.30 20.53
N MET A 204 -6.34 -1.13 21.15
CA MET A 204 -6.03 -2.49 21.54
C MET A 204 -6.05 -3.40 20.30
N PRO A 205 -4.92 -4.00 19.89
CA PRO A 205 -4.93 -5.05 18.88
C PRO A 205 -5.33 -6.39 19.51
N ILE A 206 -5.75 -7.34 18.67
CA ILE A 206 -5.98 -8.73 19.08
C ILE A 206 -5.13 -9.67 18.23
N ARG A 207 -4.63 -10.74 18.84
CA ARG A 207 -3.84 -11.77 18.16
C ARG A 207 -4.66 -13.06 18.02
N ASP A 208 -5.48 -13.10 16.98
CA ASP A 208 -6.34 -14.23 16.65
C ASP A 208 -6.43 -14.45 15.12
N GLU A 209 -7.40 -15.24 14.65
CA GLU A 209 -7.69 -15.39 13.21
C GLU A 209 -7.99 -14.06 12.49
N MET A 210 -8.56 -13.08 13.17
CA MET A 210 -9.00 -11.81 12.58
C MET A 210 -7.97 -10.69 12.71
N MET A 211 -6.79 -10.97 13.28
CA MET A 211 -5.73 -9.98 13.56
C MET A 211 -5.38 -9.07 12.38
N HIS A 212 -5.48 -9.58 11.15
CA HIS A 212 -5.22 -8.80 9.94
C HIS A 212 -6.38 -7.86 9.58
N GLU A 213 -7.64 -8.27 9.76
CA GLU A 213 -8.77 -7.37 9.54
C GLU A 213 -8.88 -6.32 10.64
N THR A 214 -8.72 -6.72 11.91
CA THR A 214 -8.77 -5.81 13.05
C THR A 214 -7.60 -4.82 12.99
N GLY A 215 -6.38 -5.28 12.67
CA GLY A 215 -5.22 -4.42 12.43
C GLY A 215 -5.43 -3.41 11.28
N LEU A 216 -6.00 -3.85 10.15
CA LEU A 216 -6.32 -2.93 9.04
C LEU A 216 -7.33 -1.86 9.48
N ARG A 217 -8.36 -2.24 10.25
CA ARG A 217 -9.38 -1.32 10.76
C ARG A 217 -8.86 -0.36 11.84
N ILE A 218 -7.90 -0.78 12.65
CA ILE A 218 -7.18 0.09 13.59
C ILE A 218 -6.39 1.15 12.82
N LEU A 219 -5.67 0.77 11.78
CA LEU A 219 -4.93 1.71 10.92
C LEU A 219 -5.87 2.71 10.25
N ILE A 220 -7.02 2.23 9.73
CA ILE A 220 -8.06 3.11 9.15
C ILE A 220 -8.52 4.15 10.16
N ARG A 221 -8.86 3.73 11.39
CA ARG A 221 -9.27 4.64 12.44
C ARG A 221 -8.19 5.67 12.76
N LYS A 222 -6.93 5.25 12.90
CA LYS A 222 -5.83 6.20 13.21
C LYS A 222 -5.72 7.30 12.16
N VAL A 223 -5.81 6.95 10.89
CA VAL A 223 -5.80 7.92 9.78
C VAL A 223 -7.02 8.85 9.86
N GLN A 224 -8.20 8.31 10.16
CA GLN A 224 -9.43 9.10 10.29
C GLN A 224 -9.42 10.06 11.48
N LEU A 225 -8.81 9.70 12.62
CA LEU A 225 -8.66 10.60 13.77
C LEU A 225 -7.84 11.84 13.39
N ILE A 226 -6.70 11.64 12.71
CA ILE A 226 -5.89 12.76 12.22
C ILE A 226 -6.69 13.55 11.17
N GLY A 227 -7.46 12.87 10.31
CA GLY A 227 -8.38 13.52 9.36
C GLY A 227 -9.39 14.46 10.04
N ALA A 228 -9.94 14.03 11.17
CA ALA A 228 -10.93 14.78 11.93
C ALA A 228 -10.38 16.11 12.46
N ASP A 229 -9.12 16.15 12.91
CA ASP A 229 -8.44 17.37 13.36
C ASP A 229 -8.36 18.46 12.27
N HIS A 230 -8.49 18.07 11.00
CA HIS A 230 -8.44 18.96 9.83
C HIS A 230 -9.80 19.13 9.12
N ASP A 231 -10.92 18.76 9.75
CA ASP A 231 -12.26 18.73 9.15
C ASP A 231 -12.33 17.93 7.83
N LYS A 232 -11.52 16.86 7.74
CA LYS A 232 -11.39 16.00 6.55
C LYS A 232 -11.87 14.58 6.85
N ALA A 233 -13.03 14.24 6.30
CA ALA A 233 -13.56 12.89 6.36
C ALA A 233 -12.82 11.98 5.37
N LEU A 234 -12.01 11.04 5.90
CA LEU A 234 -11.23 10.09 5.11
C LEU A 234 -12.00 8.77 4.99
N LYS A 235 -12.74 8.60 3.89
CA LYS A 235 -13.53 7.41 3.63
C LYS A 235 -12.68 6.34 2.93
N PRO A 236 -12.50 5.13 3.50
CA PRO A 236 -11.81 4.06 2.79
C PRO A 236 -12.59 3.65 1.54
N ILE A 237 -11.91 3.62 0.40
CA ILE A 237 -12.48 3.22 -0.90
C ILE A 237 -11.93 1.90 -1.42
N PHE A 238 -10.75 1.49 -0.95
CA PHE A 238 -10.17 0.19 -1.23
C PHE A 238 -9.10 -0.10 -0.18
N SER A 239 -9.11 -1.29 0.43
CA SER A 239 -8.12 -1.64 1.45
C SER A 239 -7.86 -3.13 1.52
N TYR A 240 -6.64 -3.53 1.83
CA TYR A 240 -6.29 -4.95 1.92
C TYR A 240 -5.05 -5.19 2.77
N PHE A 241 -4.91 -6.44 3.20
CA PHE A 241 -3.68 -6.99 3.77
C PHE A 241 -3.10 -8.03 2.80
N LYS A 242 -1.79 -7.97 2.52
CA LYS A 242 -1.07 -8.96 1.69
C LYS A 242 0.42 -8.94 2.04
N ASP A 243 1.09 -10.10 1.99
CA ASP A 243 2.55 -10.27 2.12
C ASP A 243 3.21 -9.39 3.22
N HIS A 244 2.55 -9.30 4.39
CA HIS A 244 3.00 -8.51 5.55
C HIS A 244 2.99 -6.98 5.39
N TYR A 245 2.05 -6.44 4.62
CA TYR A 245 1.71 -5.01 4.69
C TYR A 245 0.19 -4.78 4.64
N PHE A 246 -0.24 -3.69 5.27
CA PHE A 246 -1.57 -3.11 5.11
C PHE A 246 -1.53 -2.03 4.05
N ARG A 247 -2.53 -1.98 3.19
CA ARG A 247 -2.69 -0.93 2.18
C ARG A 247 -4.11 -0.40 2.21
N ILE A 248 -4.25 0.91 2.26
CA ILE A 248 -5.54 1.58 2.28
C ILE A 248 -5.51 2.76 1.31
N PHE A 249 -6.59 2.96 0.58
CA PHE A 249 -6.86 4.16 -0.21
C PHE A 249 -8.08 4.84 0.37
N PHE A 250 -7.94 6.13 0.68
CA PHE A 250 -8.99 6.97 1.22
C PHE A 250 -9.41 8.02 0.21
N ARG A 251 -10.71 8.28 0.12
CA ARG A 251 -11.27 9.49 -0.49
C ARG A 251 -11.40 10.57 0.59
N CYS A 252 -10.87 11.75 0.32
CA CYS A 252 -11.03 12.90 1.18
C CYS A 252 -12.32 13.67 0.86
N GLU A 253 -13.22 13.76 1.84
CA GLU A 253 -14.40 14.62 1.77
C GLU A 253 -14.29 15.69 2.86
N LYS A 254 -14.21 16.97 2.47
CA LYS A 254 -14.12 18.07 3.44
C LYS A 254 -15.50 18.33 4.06
N GLY A 255 -15.54 18.58 5.37
CA GLY A 255 -16.71 19.09 6.07
C GLY A 255 -16.99 18.38 7.41
N LYS A 256 -17.28 19.19 8.43
CA LYS A 256 -17.54 18.76 9.82
C LYS A 256 -18.59 17.64 9.94
N LYS A 257 -19.76 17.80 9.32
CA LYS A 257 -20.83 16.79 9.33
C LYS A 257 -20.37 15.41 8.82
N LYS A 258 -19.53 15.39 7.78
CA LYS A 258 -18.99 14.14 7.22
C LYS A 258 -17.95 13.50 8.13
N VAL A 259 -17.19 14.32 8.86
CA VAL A 259 -16.28 13.84 9.90
C VAL A 259 -17.08 13.20 11.02
N ASP A 260 -18.14 13.85 11.50
CA ASP A 260 -19.02 13.32 12.55
C ASP A 260 -19.62 11.96 12.16
N GLU A 261 -20.03 11.79 10.89
CA GLU A 261 -20.52 10.52 10.34
C GLU A 261 -19.47 9.41 10.32
N ILE A 262 -18.19 9.74 10.08
CA ILE A 262 -17.08 8.78 10.17
C ILE A 262 -16.81 8.40 11.62
N LEU A 263 -16.78 9.38 12.53
CA LEU A 263 -16.48 9.15 13.95
C LEU A 263 -17.55 8.25 14.61
N LYS A 264 -18.82 8.39 14.21
CA LYS A 264 -19.93 7.50 14.65
C LYS A 264 -19.72 6.03 14.27
N GLN A 265 -18.85 5.73 13.31
CA GLN A 265 -18.51 4.37 12.88
C GLN A 265 -17.22 3.84 13.52
N HIS A 266 -16.69 4.51 14.55
CA HIS A 266 -15.61 3.97 15.37
C HIS A 266 -16.20 3.16 16.52
N GLY A 267 -15.64 1.99 16.79
CA GLY A 267 -16.16 1.12 17.85
C GLY A 267 -15.23 -0.02 18.21
N MET A 268 -15.67 -0.85 19.15
CA MET A 268 -14.97 -2.07 19.56
C MET A 268 -15.50 -3.28 18.77
N PHE A 269 -14.61 -4.21 18.45
CA PHE A 269 -14.97 -5.51 17.90
C PHE A 269 -14.34 -6.60 18.78
N ASN A 270 -15.18 -7.28 19.57
CA ASN A 270 -14.74 -8.09 20.70
C ASN A 270 -13.83 -7.25 21.61
N GLU A 271 -12.62 -7.72 21.90
CA GLU A 271 -11.61 -7.02 22.71
C GLU A 271 -10.73 -6.06 21.89
N ALA A 272 -10.88 -6.04 20.56
CA ALA A 272 -10.07 -5.20 19.68
C ALA A 272 -10.69 -3.81 19.46
N GLY A 273 -9.86 -2.78 19.49
CA GLY A 273 -10.25 -1.42 19.15
C GLY A 273 -9.86 -0.34 20.17
N PRO A 274 -10.39 0.89 20.04
CA PRO A 274 -11.41 1.25 19.06
C PRO A 274 -10.85 1.18 17.63
N LEU A 275 -11.70 0.81 16.67
CA LEU A 275 -11.34 0.58 15.27
C LEU A 275 -12.48 1.01 14.33
N TRP A 276 -12.20 1.01 13.02
CA TRP A 276 -13.19 1.34 12.00
C TRP A 276 -14.20 0.21 11.77
N MET A 277 -15.49 0.47 12.02
CA MET A 277 -16.58 -0.50 11.90
C MET A 277 -17.23 -0.50 10.51
N GLY A 278 -17.03 0.55 9.71
CA GLY A 278 -17.67 0.70 8.40
C GLY A 278 -17.06 -0.15 7.29
N SER A 279 -17.45 0.15 6.04
CA SER A 279 -16.97 -0.59 4.87
C SER A 279 -15.46 -0.42 4.65
N LEU A 280 -14.79 -1.48 4.20
CA LEU A 280 -13.38 -1.45 3.78
C LEU A 280 -13.21 -1.06 2.30
N PHE A 281 -14.32 -1.02 1.55
CA PHE A 281 -14.34 -0.91 0.10
C PHE A 281 -15.49 -0.02 -0.40
N ASP A 282 -15.24 0.65 -1.51
CA ASP A 282 -16.27 1.04 -2.46
C ASP A 282 -16.45 -0.10 -3.47
N SER A 283 -17.63 -0.71 -3.49
CA SER A 283 -17.90 -1.89 -4.32
C SER A 283 -17.84 -1.61 -5.82
N LYS A 284 -18.19 -0.38 -6.26
CA LYS A 284 -18.10 0.01 -7.67
C LYS A 284 -16.64 0.11 -8.09
N ILE A 285 -15.78 0.69 -7.24
CA ILE A 285 -14.32 0.76 -7.48
C ILE A 285 -13.72 -0.65 -7.48
N ALA A 286 -14.07 -1.49 -6.50
CA ALA A 286 -13.58 -2.86 -6.43
C ALA A 286 -13.94 -3.67 -7.70
N SER A 287 -15.18 -3.55 -8.20
CA SER A 287 -15.58 -4.18 -9.45
C SER A 287 -14.83 -3.64 -10.68
N LYS A 288 -14.58 -2.32 -10.75
CA LYS A 288 -13.77 -1.73 -11.85
C LYS A 288 -12.32 -2.24 -11.83
N ILE A 289 -11.71 -2.36 -10.66
CA ILE A 289 -10.35 -2.89 -10.48
C ILE A 289 -10.29 -4.37 -10.89
N ALA A 290 -11.20 -5.19 -10.39
CA ALA A 290 -11.21 -6.63 -10.67
C ALA A 290 -11.48 -6.95 -12.14
N LYS A 291 -12.24 -6.11 -12.86
CA LYS A 291 -12.45 -6.26 -14.31
C LYS A 291 -11.19 -6.02 -15.14
N LYS A 292 -10.23 -5.24 -14.63
CA LYS A 292 -8.98 -4.86 -15.31
C LYS A 292 -7.78 -5.71 -14.87
N SER A 293 -8.00 -6.77 -14.09
CA SER A 293 -6.91 -7.61 -13.58
C SER A 293 -7.29 -9.08 -13.59
N ASP A 294 -6.33 -9.92 -13.96
CA ASP A 294 -6.49 -11.38 -13.92
C ASP A 294 -6.24 -11.97 -12.54
N GLU A 295 -5.69 -11.18 -11.61
CA GLU A 295 -5.35 -11.58 -10.26
C GLU A 295 -6.57 -12.10 -9.49
N ASN A 296 -6.56 -13.38 -9.13
CA ASN A 296 -7.64 -14.00 -8.35
C ASN A 296 -7.87 -13.29 -7.01
N PHE A 297 -6.81 -12.73 -6.41
CA PHE A 297 -6.90 -11.93 -5.19
C PHE A 297 -7.88 -10.74 -5.33
N LEU A 298 -7.83 -10.02 -6.45
CA LEU A 298 -8.71 -8.88 -6.71
C LEU A 298 -10.15 -9.32 -7.01
N LYS A 299 -10.33 -10.49 -7.65
CA LYS A 299 -11.64 -11.12 -7.86
C LYS A 299 -12.28 -11.56 -6.54
N ILE A 300 -11.48 -11.98 -5.54
CA ILE A 300 -11.97 -12.26 -4.18
C ILE A 300 -12.44 -10.97 -3.51
N ILE A 301 -11.63 -9.91 -3.55
CA ILE A 301 -12.00 -8.60 -2.99
C ILE A 301 -13.28 -8.04 -3.61
N GLU A 302 -13.47 -8.20 -4.92
CA GLU A 302 -14.71 -7.77 -5.60
C GLU A 302 -15.96 -8.41 -4.96
N LYS A 303 -15.92 -9.72 -4.71
CA LYS A 303 -17.03 -10.45 -4.10
C LYS A 303 -17.18 -10.07 -2.62
N GLU A 304 -16.05 -9.93 -1.91
CA GLU A 304 -16.02 -9.53 -0.51
C GLU A 304 -16.59 -8.11 -0.29
N SER A 305 -16.33 -7.18 -1.22
CA SER A 305 -16.79 -5.79 -1.14
C SER A 305 -18.31 -5.62 -1.10
N LYS A 306 -19.06 -6.67 -1.47
CA LYS A 306 -20.53 -6.69 -1.47
C LYS A 306 -21.12 -7.14 -0.13
N ILE A 307 -20.27 -7.50 0.84
CA ILE A 307 -20.67 -8.01 2.15
C ILE A 307 -20.18 -7.06 3.24
N SER A 308 -21.12 -6.26 3.76
CA SER A 308 -20.85 -5.24 4.78
C SER A 308 -20.96 -5.81 6.19
N VAL A 309 -20.09 -6.77 6.52
CA VAL A 309 -20.00 -7.35 7.87
C VAL A 309 -18.58 -7.27 8.41
N LEU A 310 -18.46 -7.17 9.72
CA LEU A 310 -17.19 -7.17 10.45
C LEU A 310 -16.71 -8.59 10.68
N GLY A 311 -15.42 -8.82 10.41
CA GLY A 311 -14.78 -10.10 10.63
C GLY A 311 -15.19 -11.17 9.63
N PHE A 312 -14.68 -12.38 9.86
CA PHE A 312 -14.92 -13.53 9.00
C PHE A 312 -14.86 -14.82 9.80
N TYR A 313 -15.31 -15.91 9.19
CA TYR A 313 -15.32 -17.23 9.79
C TYR A 313 -14.16 -18.07 9.26
N ASP A 314 -13.18 -18.38 10.11
CA ASP A 314 -12.19 -19.41 9.84
C ASP A 314 -12.85 -20.78 10.00
N ILE A 315 -13.13 -21.43 8.88
CA ILE A 315 -13.92 -22.66 8.85
C ILE A 315 -13.18 -23.80 9.55
N HIS A 316 -11.86 -23.88 9.40
CA HIS A 316 -11.05 -24.94 10.01
C HIS A 316 -11.01 -24.78 11.52
N LYS A 317 -10.80 -23.56 12.04
CA LYS A 317 -10.83 -23.29 13.48
C LYS A 317 -12.21 -23.54 14.08
N ILE A 318 -13.29 -23.12 13.40
CA ILE A 318 -14.66 -23.38 13.84
C ILE A 318 -14.91 -24.89 13.92
N CYS A 319 -14.52 -25.65 12.90
CA CYS A 319 -14.67 -27.10 12.87
C CYS A 319 -13.86 -27.77 13.98
N LYS A 320 -12.60 -27.37 14.19
CA LYS A 320 -11.73 -27.87 15.27
C LYS A 320 -12.35 -27.62 16.65
N ARG A 321 -12.79 -26.38 16.92
CA ARG A 321 -13.45 -26.00 18.20
C ARG A 321 -14.73 -26.79 18.47
N ASN A 322 -15.44 -27.22 17.41
CA ASN A 322 -16.71 -27.96 17.51
C ASN A 322 -16.57 -29.47 17.27
N LYS A 323 -15.35 -30.01 17.16
CA LYS A 323 -15.08 -31.43 16.83
C LYS A 323 -15.80 -31.90 15.54
N LEU A 324 -15.77 -31.07 14.49
CA LEU A 324 -16.38 -31.35 13.17
C LEU A 324 -15.33 -31.53 12.08
N LYS A 325 -15.70 -32.24 11.00
CA LYS A 325 -14.90 -32.32 9.77
C LYS A 325 -15.17 -31.09 8.91
N ALA A 326 -14.11 -30.47 8.39
CA ALA A 326 -14.23 -29.31 7.51
C ALA A 326 -14.83 -29.71 6.15
N PRO A 327 -15.95 -29.09 5.71
CA PRO A 327 -16.50 -29.33 4.39
C PRO A 327 -15.66 -28.60 3.31
N LYS A 328 -15.84 -28.98 2.04
CA LYS A 328 -15.28 -28.20 0.93
C LYS A 328 -15.86 -26.78 0.95
N THR A 329 -14.99 -25.77 0.87
CA THR A 329 -15.39 -24.35 0.95
C THR A 329 -16.44 -23.98 -0.10
N GLU A 330 -16.32 -24.51 -1.31
CA GLU A 330 -17.26 -24.26 -2.41
C GLU A 330 -18.67 -24.79 -2.09
N LEU A 331 -18.75 -25.99 -1.49
CA LEU A 331 -20.01 -26.58 -1.04
C LEU A 331 -20.63 -25.73 0.07
N LEU A 332 -19.83 -25.35 1.07
CA LEU A 332 -20.31 -24.51 2.18
C LEU A 332 -20.85 -23.16 1.67
N ILE A 333 -20.14 -22.50 0.75
CA ILE A 333 -20.58 -21.25 0.12
C ILE A 333 -21.91 -21.44 -0.61
N LYS A 334 -22.08 -22.53 -1.38
CA LYS A 334 -23.33 -22.84 -2.09
C LYS A 334 -24.50 -22.98 -1.11
N GLU A 335 -24.28 -23.68 0.00
CA GLU A 335 -25.32 -23.96 0.99
C GLU A 335 -25.69 -22.75 1.83
N ILE A 336 -24.72 -21.89 2.17
CA ILE A 336 -25.00 -20.60 2.81
C ILE A 336 -25.85 -19.71 1.88
N LYS A 337 -25.53 -19.67 0.58
CA LYS A 337 -26.32 -18.92 -0.41
C LYS A 337 -27.74 -19.45 -0.57
N LYS A 338 -27.92 -20.78 -0.63
CA LYS A 338 -29.26 -21.42 -0.68
C LYS A 338 -30.14 -21.01 0.49
N LYS A 339 -29.55 -20.70 1.64
CA LYS A 339 -30.27 -20.21 2.84
C LYS A 339 -30.51 -18.70 2.85
N GLY A 340 -30.22 -18.00 1.75
CA GLY A 340 -30.49 -16.57 1.59
C GLY A 340 -29.43 -15.64 2.20
N PHE A 341 -28.30 -16.18 2.68
CA PHE A 341 -27.21 -15.39 3.28
C PHE A 341 -26.19 -14.94 2.23
N LYS A 342 -25.62 -13.75 2.40
CA LYS A 342 -24.48 -13.28 1.61
C LYS A 342 -23.23 -14.00 2.08
N VAL A 343 -22.41 -14.47 1.14
CA VAL A 343 -21.15 -15.13 1.46
C VAL A 343 -20.13 -15.03 0.32
N SER A 344 -18.87 -14.84 0.70
CA SER A 344 -17.71 -14.93 -0.19
C SER A 344 -16.51 -15.50 0.56
N LYS A 345 -15.49 -15.93 -0.19
CA LYS A 345 -14.12 -16.03 0.37
C LYS A 345 -13.68 -14.63 0.81
N THR A 346 -12.72 -14.55 1.73
CA THR A 346 -12.09 -13.29 2.14
C THR A 346 -10.62 -13.27 1.72
N HIS A 347 -10.09 -12.09 1.40
CA HIS A 347 -8.68 -11.94 1.06
C HIS A 347 -7.74 -12.09 2.27
N PHE A 348 -8.27 -12.00 3.51
CA PHE A 348 -7.47 -12.13 4.73
C PHE A 348 -6.99 -13.56 5.00
N SER A 349 -7.74 -14.57 4.55
CA SER A 349 -7.41 -15.98 4.78
C SER A 349 -8.10 -16.90 3.77
N SER A 350 -7.33 -17.79 3.13
CA SER A 350 -7.83 -18.73 2.12
C SER A 350 -8.79 -19.79 2.68
N LEU A 351 -8.74 -20.03 4.00
CA LEU A 351 -9.58 -21.00 4.73
C LEU A 351 -10.83 -20.36 5.34
N SER A 352 -11.09 -19.09 5.03
CA SER A 352 -12.11 -18.28 5.68
C SER A 352 -13.19 -17.80 4.72
N VAL A 353 -14.37 -17.57 5.26
CA VAL A 353 -15.51 -16.97 4.53
C VAL A 353 -16.04 -15.75 5.29
N LYS A 354 -16.39 -14.70 4.55
CA LYS A 354 -17.11 -13.55 5.08
C LYS A 354 -18.60 -13.70 4.75
N SER A 355 -19.46 -13.57 5.76
CA SER A 355 -20.90 -13.80 5.61
C SER A 355 -21.71 -13.12 6.71
N ASP A 356 -22.95 -12.76 6.39
CA ASP A 356 -23.96 -12.25 7.32
C ASP A 356 -24.70 -13.35 8.10
N ILE A 357 -24.37 -14.63 7.88
CA ILE A 357 -24.88 -15.73 8.69
C ILE A 357 -24.34 -15.63 10.14
N LYS A 358 -25.20 -15.86 11.14
CA LYS A 358 -24.78 -15.96 12.55
C LYS A 358 -23.97 -17.25 12.80
N LEU A 359 -22.94 -17.18 13.64
CA LEU A 359 -22.05 -18.31 13.97
C LEU A 359 -22.82 -19.59 14.36
N ALA A 360 -23.82 -19.48 15.24
CA ALA A 360 -24.63 -20.63 15.66
C ALA A 360 -25.36 -21.33 14.49
N LYS A 361 -25.85 -20.55 13.51
CA LYS A 361 -26.48 -21.10 12.29
C LYS A 361 -25.45 -21.72 11.36
N LEU A 362 -24.26 -21.13 11.24
CA LEU A 362 -23.15 -21.66 10.44
C LEU A 362 -22.69 -23.03 10.98
N VAL A 363 -22.48 -23.15 12.29
CA VAL A 363 -22.09 -24.44 12.93
C VAL A 363 -23.16 -25.51 12.69
N LYS A 364 -24.44 -25.19 12.85
CA LYS A 364 -25.55 -26.11 12.54
C LYS A 364 -25.56 -26.53 11.07
N LEU A 365 -25.23 -25.62 10.15
CA LEU A 365 -25.14 -25.93 8.73
C LEU A 365 -23.99 -26.90 8.46
N ILE A 366 -22.78 -26.61 8.97
CA ILE A 366 -21.60 -27.46 8.79
C ILE A 366 -21.88 -28.89 9.28
N ARG A 367 -22.56 -29.06 10.42
CA ARG A 367 -22.95 -30.39 10.94
C ARG A 367 -23.81 -31.22 9.98
N ARG A 368 -24.60 -30.56 9.12
CA ARG A 368 -25.49 -31.22 8.14
C ARG A 368 -24.79 -31.56 6.84
N LEU A 369 -23.66 -30.94 6.52
CA LEU A 369 -22.91 -31.14 5.28
C LEU A 369 -21.92 -32.31 5.36
N LYS A 370 -22.26 -33.34 6.16
CA LYS A 370 -21.47 -34.56 6.28
C LYS A 370 -21.47 -35.33 4.96
#